data_AF-A0A0D9VQ70-F1
#
_entry.id   AF-A0A0D9VQ70-F1
#
_cell.length_a   1.000
_cell.length_b   1.000
_cell.length_c   1.000
_cell.angle_alpha   90.00
_cell.angle_beta   90.00
_cell.angle_gamma   90.00
#
_symmetry.space_group_name_H-M   'P 1'
#
loop_
_entity.id
_entity.type
_entity.pdbx_description
1 polymer ?
#
loop_
_entity_poly.entity_id
_entity_poly.type
_entity_poly.pdbx_seq_one_letter_code
_entity_poly.pdbx_strand_id
1 'polypeptide(L)'
;MALPPYSTMGKEKTHINIVVIGHVDSGKSTTTGHLIYKLGGIDKRVIERFEKEAAEMNKRSFKYAWVLDKLKAERERGITIDIALWKFETT
;
A
#
# COMPACT_ATOMS: atom_id res chain seq x y z
N MET A 1 -24.13 -40.64 19.45
CA MET A 1 -23.94 -39.68 18.34
C MET A 1 -23.59 -38.34 18.97
N ALA A 2 -22.30 -38.03 19.11
CA ALA A 2 -21.84 -36.79 19.73
C ALA A 2 -21.81 -35.68 18.67
N LEU A 3 -22.42 -34.54 18.97
CA LEU A 3 -22.37 -33.34 18.13
C LEU A 3 -20.92 -32.83 18.06
N PRO A 4 -20.45 -32.34 16.90
CA PRO A 4 -19.10 -31.77 16.80
C PRO A 4 -19.00 -30.51 17.68
N PRO A 5 -17.83 -30.27 18.30
CA PRO A 5 -17.62 -29.08 19.10
C PRO A 5 -17.74 -27.83 18.22
N TYR A 6 -18.41 -26.83 18.78
CA TYR A 6 -18.64 -25.49 18.25
C TYR A 6 -17.49 -25.04 17.34
N SER A 7 -17.82 -24.78 16.07
CA SER A 7 -16.93 -24.07 15.16
C SER A 7 -16.47 -22.79 15.85
N THR A 8 -15.16 -22.62 15.99
CA THR A 8 -14.53 -21.38 16.40
C THR A 8 -15.01 -20.27 15.45
N MET A 9 -16.02 -19.50 15.87
CA MET A 9 -16.33 -18.23 15.24
C MET A 9 -15.05 -17.40 15.31
N GLY A 10 -14.38 -17.22 14.17
CA GLY A 10 -13.22 -16.34 14.08
C GLY A 10 -13.64 -14.98 14.63
N LYS A 11 -12.94 -14.48 15.64
CA LYS A 11 -13.19 -13.12 16.15
C LYS A 11 -13.15 -12.16 14.96
N GLU A 12 -14.25 -11.46 14.69
CA GLU A 12 -14.26 -10.41 13.67
C GLU A 12 -13.12 -9.43 13.96
N LYS A 13 -12.26 -9.20 12.96
CA LYS A 13 -11.19 -8.23 13.08
C LYS A 13 -11.81 -6.83 13.07
N THR A 14 -11.41 -6.00 14.04
CA THR A 14 -11.86 -4.60 14.11
C THR A 14 -11.51 -3.87 12.82
N HIS A 15 -12.52 -3.27 12.17
CA HIS A 15 -12.31 -2.46 10.98
C HIS A 15 -11.89 -1.03 11.38
N ILE A 16 -10.81 -0.52 10.80
CA ILE A 16 -10.28 0.81 11.07
C ILE A 16 -10.04 1.52 9.73
N ASN A 17 -10.52 2.77 9.62
CA ASN A 17 -10.19 3.66 8.51
C ASN A 17 -9.06 4.59 8.94
N ILE A 18 -8.03 4.72 8.10
CA ILE A 18 -6.84 5.56 8.37
C ILE A 18 -6.68 6.56 7.23
N VAL A 19 -6.39 7.81 7.57
CA VAL A 19 -5.98 8.86 6.61
C VAL A 19 -4.58 9.34 7.00
N VAL A 20 -3.68 9.45 6.02
CA VAL A 20 -2.29 9.91 6.22
C VAL A 20 -2.15 11.34 5.69
N ILE A 21 -1.78 12.27 6.57
CA ILE A 21 -1.63 13.70 6.28
C ILE A 21 -0.24 14.20 6.65
N GLY A 22 0.18 15.33 6.09
CA GLY A 22 1.49 15.93 6.36
C GLY A 22 2.06 16.71 5.17
N HIS A 23 3.21 17.37 5.40
CA HIS A 23 3.88 18.23 4.42
C HIS A 23 4.24 17.48 3.12
N VAL A 24 4.34 18.20 1.99
CA VAL A 24 4.50 17.62 0.65
C VAL A 24 5.64 16.60 0.59
N ASP A 25 6.79 16.92 1.20
CA ASP A 25 8.00 16.09 1.15
C ASP A 25 8.17 15.13 2.34
N SER A 26 7.15 14.96 3.20
CA SER A 26 7.24 14.05 4.35
C SER A 26 7.16 12.55 3.99
N GLY A 27 7.12 12.19 2.71
CA GLY A 27 7.16 10.79 2.27
C GLY A 27 5.94 9.95 2.66
N LYS A 28 4.75 10.59 2.73
CA LYS A 28 3.48 9.96 3.11
C LYS A 28 3.18 8.73 2.26
N SER A 29 3.06 8.91 0.94
CA SER A 29 2.73 7.85 -0.01
C SER A 29 3.81 6.77 -0.06
N THR A 30 5.08 7.15 0.08
CA THR A 30 6.21 6.22 0.18
C THR A 30 6.09 5.31 1.40
N THR A 31 5.79 5.89 2.57
CA THR A 31 5.66 5.14 3.83
C THR A 31 4.45 4.23 3.79
N THR A 32 3.30 4.72 3.34
CA THR A 32 2.07 3.94 3.23
C THR A 32 2.22 2.80 2.23
N GLY A 33 2.79 3.05 1.05
CA GLY A 33 3.04 2.00 0.06
C GLY A 33 4.02 0.93 0.56
N HIS A 34 5.05 1.34 1.31
CA HIS A 34 6.00 0.41 1.93
C HIS A 34 5.34 -0.43 3.03
N LEU A 35 4.45 0.14 3.83
CA LEU A 35 3.66 -0.58 4.83
C LEU A 35 2.80 -1.67 4.17
N ILE A 36 2.05 -1.31 3.12
CA ILE A 36 1.21 -2.25 2.38
C ILE A 36 2.06 -3.39 1.80
N TYR A 37 3.24 -3.07 1.25
CA TYR A 37 4.17 -4.08 0.75
C TYR A 37 4.62 -5.04 1.85
N LYS A 38 5.01 -4.54 3.02
CA LYS A 38 5.43 -5.37 4.16
C LYS A 38 4.32 -6.28 4.68
N LEU A 39 3.07 -5.82 4.61
CA LEU A 39 1.89 -6.59 5.00
C LEU A 39 1.45 -7.61 3.92
N GLY A 40 2.21 -7.75 2.83
CA GLY A 40 1.89 -8.69 1.76
C GLY A 40 0.72 -8.25 0.88
N GLY A 41 0.29 -6.99 0.98
CA GLY A 41 -0.80 -6.43 0.17
C GLY A 41 -0.42 -6.25 -1.31
N ILE A 42 0.85 -6.41 -1.68
CA ILE A 42 1.35 -6.21 -3.05
C ILE A 42 2.31 -7.36 -3.42
N ASP A 43 2.14 -7.89 -4.62
CA ASP A 43 3.05 -8.88 -5.20
C ASP A 43 4.44 -8.28 -5.44
N LYS A 44 5.49 -9.02 -5.06
CA LYS A 44 6.90 -8.61 -5.24
C LYS A 44 7.22 -8.23 -6.69
N ARG A 45 6.65 -8.93 -7.67
CA ARG A 45 6.85 -8.67 -9.10
C ARG A 45 6.38 -7.26 -9.50
N VAL A 46 5.31 -6.77 -8.88
CA VAL A 46 4.77 -5.44 -9.14
C VAL A 46 5.75 -4.37 -8.64
N ILE A 47 6.30 -4.55 -7.44
CA ILE A 47 7.31 -3.64 -6.89
C ILE A 47 8.61 -3.67 -7.68
N GLU A 48 9.07 -4.84 -8.13
CA GLU A 48 10.26 -4.94 -8.99
C GLU A 48 10.08 -4.21 -10.32
N ARG A 49 8.88 -4.29 -10.91
CA ARG A 49 8.55 -3.51 -12.11
C ARG A 49 8.60 -2.00 -11.83
N PHE A 50 7.95 -1.54 -10.76
CA PHE A 50 7.98 -0.13 -10.39
C PHE A 50 9.39 0.36 -10.03
N GLU A 51 10.24 -0.50 -9.45
CA GLU A 51 11.63 -0.16 -9.20
C GLU A 51 12.42 0.10 -10.48
N LYS A 52 12.21 -0.72 -11.52
CA LYS A 52 12.86 -0.53 -12.83
C LYS A 52 12.38 0.76 -13.48
N GLU A 53 11.07 0.92 -13.61
CA GLU A 53 10.47 2.13 -14.21
C GLU A 53 10.86 3.41 -13.45
N ALA A 54 10.87 3.36 -12.12
CA ALA A 54 11.27 4.52 -11.31
C ALA A 54 12.78 4.79 -11.38
N ALA A 55 13.61 3.76 -11.54
CA ALA A 55 15.05 3.93 -11.76
C ALA A 55 15.34 4.61 -13.10
N GLU A 56 14.61 4.26 -14.17
CA GLU A 56 14.71 4.94 -15.47
C GLU A 56 14.38 6.44 -15.38
N MET A 57 13.52 6.82 -14.44
CA MET A 57 13.15 8.21 -14.17
C MET A 57 14.03 8.91 -13.11
N ASN A 58 15.14 8.30 -12.66
CA ASN A 58 15.96 8.79 -11.54
C ASN A 58 15.19 8.99 -10.21
N LYS A 59 14.09 8.26 -10.01
CA LYS A 59 13.22 8.33 -8.82
C LYS A 59 13.10 6.99 -8.12
N ARG A 60 14.17 6.21 -8.02
CA ARG A 60 14.16 4.82 -7.52
C ARG A 60 13.42 4.61 -6.19
N SER A 61 13.49 5.57 -5.27
CA SER A 61 12.79 5.53 -3.97
C SER A 61 11.26 5.65 -4.07
N PHE A 62 10.73 6.13 -5.20
CA PHE A 62 9.30 6.35 -5.43
C PHE A 62 8.56 5.07 -5.81
N LYS A 63 9.27 3.94 -5.98
CA LYS A 63 8.67 2.63 -6.27
C LYS A 63 7.53 2.26 -5.32
N TYR A 64 7.62 2.67 -4.05
CA TYR A 64 6.57 2.45 -3.05
C TYR A 64 5.42 3.46 -3.16
N ALA A 65 5.70 4.73 -3.47
CA ALA A 65 4.66 5.74 -3.68
C ALA A 65 3.77 5.37 -4.88
N TRP A 66 4.35 4.78 -5.93
CA TRP A 66 3.65 4.36 -7.15
C TRP A 66 2.65 3.22 -6.99
N VAL A 67 2.65 2.57 -5.82
CA VAL A 67 1.57 1.67 -5.39
C VAL A 67 0.25 2.43 -5.31
N LEU A 68 0.31 3.66 -4.79
CA LEU A 68 -0.82 4.54 -4.57
C LEU A 68 -0.98 5.53 -5.73
N ASP A 69 0.12 6.07 -6.25
CA ASP A 69 0.14 7.04 -7.35
C ASP A 69 -0.08 6.32 -8.69
N LYS A 70 -1.32 6.37 -9.18
CA LYS A 70 -1.76 5.71 -10.42
C LYS A 70 -1.70 6.63 -11.64
N LEU A 71 -1.73 7.95 -11.42
CA LEU A 71 -1.74 8.90 -12.53
C LEU A 71 -0.32 9.10 -13.07
N LYS A 72 -0.19 9.18 -14.40
CA LYS A 72 1.09 9.49 -15.05
C LYS A 72 1.67 10.81 -14.55
N ALA A 73 0.81 11.83 -14.37
CA ALA A 73 1.19 13.13 -13.86
C ALA A 73 1.76 13.08 -12.43
N GLU A 74 1.24 12.20 -11.56
CA GLU A 74 1.77 12.00 -10.21
C GLU A 74 3.19 11.46 -10.26
N ARG A 75 3.44 10.46 -11.11
CA ARG A 75 4.76 9.82 -11.27
C ARG A 75 5.78 10.77 -11.91
N GLU A 76 5.37 11.50 -12.95
CA GLU A 76 6.20 12.49 -13.63
C GLU A 76 6.58 13.65 -12.71
N ARG A 77 5.63 14.18 -11.92
CA ARG A 77 5.88 15.31 -11.01
C ARG A 77 6.43 14.88 -9.65
N GLY A 78 6.22 13.65 -9.24
CA GLY A 78 6.60 13.14 -7.93
C GLY A 78 5.73 13.67 -6.78
N ILE A 79 4.46 13.98 -7.05
CA ILE A 79 3.50 14.44 -6.04
C ILE A 79 2.22 13.62 -6.15
N THR A 80 1.58 13.35 -5.01
CA THR A 80 0.24 12.74 -4.99
C THR A 80 -0.81 13.81 -5.29
N ILE A 81 -1.64 13.55 -6.31
CA ILE A 81 -2.67 14.45 -6.82
C ILE A 81 -4.05 13.96 -6.39
N ASP A 82 -4.27 12.64 -6.41
CA ASP A 82 -5.55 12.03 -6.09
C ASP A 82 -5.48 11.13 -4.83
N ILE A 83 -6.65 10.85 -4.24
CA ILE A 83 -6.77 10.01 -3.07
C ILE A 83 -6.82 8.55 -3.50
N ALA A 84 -5.83 7.76 -3.09
CA ALA A 84 -5.85 6.32 -3.24
C ALA A 84 -6.44 5.62 -2.01
N LEU A 85 -7.43 4.75 -2.21
CA LEU A 85 -7.97 3.89 -1.17
C LEU A 85 -7.36 2.48 -1.29
N TRP A 86 -6.84 1.97 -0.18
CA TRP A 86 -6.28 0.62 -0.11
C TRP A 86 -6.78 -0.10 1.14
N LYS A 87 -7.19 -1.36 0.99
CA LYS A 87 -7.57 -2.23 2.09
C LYS A 87 -6.45 -3.25 2.32
N PHE A 88 -6.01 -3.38 3.56
CA PHE A 88 -5.05 -4.40 3.98
C PHE A 88 -5.50 -5.00 5.31
N GLU A 89 -4.97 -6.18 5.63
CA GLU A 89 -5.24 -6.86 6.89
C GLU A 89 -3.95 -7.01 7.70
N THR A 90 -4.08 -6.91 9.02
CA THR A 90 -3.01 -7.28 9.95
C THR A 90 -3.21 -8.73 10.40
N THR A 91 -2.13 -9.39 10.81
CA THR A 91 -2.16 -10.72 11.43
C THR A 91 -2.83 -10.68 12.79
#